data_AF-A0A2D4MTS4-F1
#
_entry.id   AF-A0A2D4MTS4-F1
#
_cell.length_a   1.000
_cell.length_b   1.000
_cell.length_c   1.000
_cell.angle_alpha   90.00
_cell.angle_beta   90.00
_cell.angle_gamma   90.00
#
_symmetry.space_group_name_H-M   'P 1'
#
loop_
_entity.id
_entity.type
_entity.pdbx_description
1 polymer ?
#
loop_
_entity_poly.entity_id
_entity_poly.type
_entity_poly.pdbx_seq_one_letter_code
_entity_poly.pdbx_strand_id
1 'polypeptide(L)'
;SAPKLIEKIEEYGKVAGLKINKDKTKILTKNILAKWKKELEEVLGIQVTNKVKYLGIYITSRCSTLKEDNYFKLKQQIATDLTKWENLQLSLIGRISTIKMNVLPRILYLFQTIPI
;
A
#
# COMPACT_ATOMS: atom_id res chain seq x y z
N SER A 1 -23.71 -8.49 -0.04
CA SER A 1 -23.31 -7.46 -1.03
C SER A 1 -22.00 -7.79 -1.75
N ALA A 2 -20.93 -8.20 -1.05
CA ALA A 2 -19.63 -8.51 -1.69
C ALA A 2 -19.68 -9.62 -2.78
N PRO A 3 -20.41 -10.75 -2.60
CA PRO A 3 -20.50 -11.77 -3.67
C PRO A 3 -21.11 -11.24 -4.96
N LYS A 4 -22.20 -10.48 -4.87
CA LYS A 4 -22.86 -9.84 -6.02
C LYS A 4 -21.93 -8.86 -6.75
N LEU A 5 -21.06 -8.15 -6.02
CA LEU A 5 -20.09 -7.24 -6.63
C LEU A 5 -19.04 -8.02 -7.44
N ILE A 6 -18.49 -9.09 -6.87
CA ILE A 6 -17.49 -9.92 -7.57
C ILE A 6 -18.10 -10.55 -8.82
N GLU A 7 -19.32 -11.06 -8.73
CA GLU A 7 -20.07 -11.59 -9.87
C GLU A 7 -20.21 -10.55 -11.00
N LYS A 8 -20.56 -9.32 -10.67
CA LYS A 8 -20.68 -8.23 -11.65
C LYS A 8 -19.35 -7.82 -12.28
N ILE A 9 -18.26 -7.81 -11.50
CA ILE A 9 -16.93 -7.53 -12.05
C ILE A 9 -16.49 -8.68 -12.97
N GLU A 10 -16.80 -9.93 -12.63
CA GLU A 10 -16.51 -11.09 -13.49
C GLU A 10 -17.35 -11.06 -14.77
N GLU A 11 -18.63 -10.68 -14.71
CA GLU A 11 -19.50 -10.47 -15.88
C GLU A 11 -18.95 -9.38 -16.81
N TYR A 12 -18.60 -8.22 -16.26
CA TYR A 12 -17.96 -7.15 -17.01
C TYR A 12 -16.61 -7.59 -17.60
N GLY A 13 -15.81 -8.32 -16.82
CA GLY A 13 -14.54 -8.89 -17.26
C GLY A 13 -14.71 -9.78 -18.48
N LYS A 14 -15.74 -10.66 -18.50
CA LYS A 14 -16.04 -11.51 -19.67
C LYS A 14 -16.32 -10.68 -20.92
N VAL A 15 -17.10 -9.61 -20.81
CA VAL A 15 -17.39 -8.70 -21.94
C VAL A 15 -16.13 -8.00 -22.43
N ALA A 16 -15.24 -7.60 -21.52
CA ALA A 16 -13.98 -6.92 -21.83
C ALA A 16 -12.84 -7.88 -22.24
N GLY A 17 -13.03 -9.20 -22.21
CA GLY A 17 -11.97 -10.19 -22.43
C GLY A 17 -10.93 -10.28 -21.31
N LEU A 18 -11.29 -9.85 -20.09
CA LEU A 18 -10.44 -9.80 -18.90
C LEU A 18 -10.94 -10.74 -17.80
N LYS A 19 -10.03 -11.17 -16.91
CA LYS A 19 -10.35 -12.00 -15.75
C LYS A 19 -9.66 -11.46 -14.49
N ILE A 20 -10.40 -11.47 -13.37
CA ILE A 20 -9.85 -11.12 -12.06
C ILE A 20 -8.83 -12.17 -11.63
N ASN A 21 -7.67 -11.70 -11.17
CA ASN A 21 -6.69 -12.54 -10.49
C ASN A 21 -7.02 -12.61 -8.99
N LYS A 22 -7.61 -13.73 -8.54
CA LYS A 22 -8.04 -13.90 -7.15
C LYS A 22 -6.87 -13.95 -6.15
N ASP A 23 -5.71 -14.44 -6.57
CA ASP A 23 -4.51 -14.52 -5.71
C ASP A 23 -3.95 -13.12 -5.38
N LYS A 24 -3.99 -12.21 -6.35
CA LYS A 24 -3.57 -10.81 -6.20
C LYS A 24 -4.65 -9.94 -5.56
N THR A 25 -5.92 -10.32 -5.69
CA THR A 25 -7.04 -9.60 -5.09
C THR A 25 -7.06 -9.85 -3.59
N LYS A 26 -7.33 -8.80 -2.81
CA LYS A 26 -7.46 -8.87 -1.36
C LYS A 26 -8.68 -8.09 -0.91
N ILE A 27 -9.36 -8.59 0.12
CA ILE A 27 -10.48 -7.90 0.76
C ILE A 27 -9.97 -7.26 2.05
N LEU A 28 -10.12 -5.94 2.15
CA LEU A 28 -9.85 -5.21 3.38
C LEU A 28 -11.17 -5.02 4.14
N THR A 29 -11.26 -5.53 5.36
CA THR A 29 -12.47 -5.41 6.19
C THR A 29 -12.24 -4.48 7.38
N LYS A 30 -13.23 -3.66 7.72
CA LYS A 30 -13.20 -2.74 8.88
C LYS A 30 -14.31 -3.15 9.87
N ASN A 31 -13.94 -3.34 11.14
CA ASN A 31 -14.88 -3.66 12.24
C ASN A 31 -15.76 -4.92 12.00
N ILE A 32 -15.22 -5.97 11.38
CA ILE A 32 -15.91 -7.25 11.17
C ILE A 32 -15.35 -8.32 12.12
N LEU A 33 -16.23 -9.15 12.69
CA LEU A 33 -15.85 -10.28 13.55
C LEU A 33 -15.05 -11.33 12.77
N ALA A 34 -14.17 -12.05 13.47
CA ALA A 34 -13.31 -13.07 12.86
C ALA A 34 -14.09 -14.19 12.14
N LYS A 35 -15.25 -14.60 12.67
CA LYS A 35 -16.14 -15.60 12.04
C LYS A 35 -16.56 -15.17 10.63
N TRP A 36 -17.10 -13.95 10.51
CA TRP A 36 -17.52 -13.40 9.22
C TRP A 36 -16.36 -13.18 8.24
N LYS A 37 -15.14 -12.92 8.72
CA LYS A 37 -13.95 -12.84 7.85
C LYS A 37 -13.66 -14.19 7.19
N LYS A 38 -13.70 -15.29 7.96
CA LYS A 38 -13.48 -16.64 7.43
C LYS A 38 -14.56 -17.04 6.43
N GLU A 39 -15.82 -16.82 6.77
CA GLU A 39 -16.94 -17.10 5.86
C GLU A 39 -16.81 -16.31 4.54
N LEU A 40 -16.34 -15.05 4.60
CA LEU A 40 -16.07 -14.26 3.40
C LEU A 40 -14.93 -14.81 2.55
N GLU A 41 -13.85 -15.27 3.17
CA GLU A 41 -12.73 -15.90 2.46
C GLU A 41 -13.18 -17.19 1.75
N GLU A 42 -13.94 -18.03 2.45
CA GLU A 42 -14.45 -19.30 1.92
C GLU A 42 -15.43 -19.11 0.76
N VAL A 43 -16.38 -18.18 0.90
CA VAL A 43 -17.40 -17.92 -0.13
C VAL A 43 -16.80 -17.32 -1.40
N LEU A 44 -15.81 -16.43 -1.27
CA LEU A 44 -15.27 -15.67 -2.41
C LEU A 44 -14.00 -16.29 -3.00
N GLY A 45 -13.29 -17.13 -2.24
CA GLY A 45 -11.95 -17.61 -2.59
C GLY A 45 -10.94 -16.47 -2.71
N ILE A 46 -11.16 -15.35 -1.99
CA ILE A 46 -10.31 -14.17 -1.98
C ILE A 46 -9.85 -13.92 -0.55
N GLN A 47 -8.54 -13.76 -0.37
CA GLN A 47 -7.97 -13.54 0.96
C GLN A 47 -8.47 -12.22 1.58
N VAL A 48 -8.94 -12.29 2.83
CA VAL A 48 -9.27 -11.17 3.69
C VAL A 48 -8.03 -10.80 4.49
N THR A 49 -7.59 -9.56 4.36
CA THR A 49 -6.41 -9.04 5.03
C THR A 49 -6.75 -7.83 5.90
N ASN A 50 -5.88 -7.53 6.87
CA ASN A 50 -5.95 -6.28 7.63
C ASN A 50 -5.14 -5.15 6.99
N LYS A 51 -4.38 -5.45 5.94
CA LYS A 51 -3.47 -4.52 5.26
C LYS A 51 -3.30 -4.88 3.79
N VAL A 52 -3.43 -3.90 2.91
CA VAL A 52 -3.23 -4.04 1.46
C VAL A 52 -2.29 -2.95 0.97
N LYS A 53 -1.48 -3.24 -0.06
CA LYS A 53 -0.61 -2.25 -0.70
C LYS A 53 -1.30 -1.70 -1.95
N TYR A 54 -1.46 -0.39 -2.01
CA TYR A 54 -2.03 0.33 -3.15
C TYR A 54 -1.08 1.44 -3.58
N LEU A 55 -0.62 1.41 -4.83
CA LEU A 55 0.33 2.38 -5.42
C LEU A 55 1.58 2.68 -4.56
N GLY A 56 2.07 1.68 -3.82
CA GLY A 56 3.25 1.86 -2.95
C GLY A 56 2.91 2.12 -1.48
N ILE A 57 1.68 2.53 -1.18
CA ILE A 57 1.20 2.87 0.16
C ILE A 57 0.47 1.68 0.76
N TYR A 58 0.73 1.41 2.03
CA TYR A 58 -0.05 0.45 2.77
C TYR A 58 -1.32 1.10 3.32
N ILE A 59 -2.46 0.56 2.94
CA ILE A 59 -3.78 0.88 3.48
C ILE A 59 -4.12 -0.19 4.51
N THR A 60 -4.46 0.24 5.72
CA THR A 60 -4.74 -0.63 6.86
C THR A 60 -6.19 -0.49 7.31
N SER A 61 -6.76 -1.55 7.88
CA SER A 61 -8.11 -1.50 8.44
C SER A 61 -8.20 -0.61 9.70
N ARG A 62 -7.08 -0.49 10.43
CA ARG A 62 -6.90 0.43 11.56
C ARG A 62 -6.13 1.66 11.12
N CYS A 63 -6.72 2.84 11.25
CA CYS A 63 -6.07 4.10 10.90
C CYS A 63 -4.84 4.39 11.78
N SER A 64 -4.81 3.89 13.02
CA SER A 64 -3.69 4.08 13.94
C SER A 64 -2.36 3.51 13.42
N THR A 65 -2.40 2.41 12.65
CA THR A 65 -1.20 1.76 12.10
C THR A 65 -0.74 2.37 10.78
N LEU A 66 -1.53 3.28 10.18
CA LEU A 66 -1.26 3.85 8.86
C LEU A 66 0.04 4.67 8.84
N LYS A 67 0.32 5.39 9.93
CA LYS A 67 1.55 6.17 10.12
C LYS A 67 2.77 5.26 10.21
N GLU A 68 2.72 4.25 11.07
CA GLU A 68 3.82 3.30 11.28
C GLU A 68 4.13 2.52 10.01
N ASP A 69 3.10 2.05 9.32
CA ASP A 69 3.26 1.21 8.13
C ASP A 69 3.81 1.93 6.90
N ASN A 70 3.76 3.26 6.88
CA ASN A 70 4.22 4.08 5.76
C ASN A 70 5.35 5.04 6.16
N TYR A 71 5.09 5.99 7.06
CA TYR A 71 6.04 7.05 7.42
C TYR A 71 7.27 6.51 8.14
N PHE A 72 7.09 5.59 9.11
CA PHE A 72 8.23 5.05 9.84
C PHE A 72 9.13 4.22 8.94
N LYS A 73 8.55 3.40 8.06
CA LYS A 73 9.30 2.67 7.03
C LYS A 73 10.05 3.58 6.09
N LEU A 74 9.41 4.66 5.61
CA LEU A 74 10.08 5.64 4.75
C LEU A 74 11.26 6.29 5.47
N LYS A 75 11.09 6.67 6.74
CA LYS A 75 12.18 7.24 7.56
C LYS A 75 13.38 6.29 7.67
N GLN A 76 13.13 5.00 7.91
CA GLN A 76 14.20 3.99 7.97
C GLN A 76 14.93 3.86 6.64
N GLN A 77 14.18 3.81 5.52
CA GLN A 77 14.78 3.74 4.19
C GLN A 77 15.64 4.98 3.90
N ILE A 78 15.14 6.18 4.21
CA ILE A 78 15.90 7.42 4.05
C ILE A 78 17.20 7.37 4.88
N ALA A 79 17.15 6.90 6.13
CA ALA A 79 18.36 6.75 6.94
C ALA A 79 19.38 5.81 6.29
N THR A 80 18.95 4.66 5.77
CA THR A 80 19.81 3.73 5.04
C THR A 80 20.39 4.35 3.76
N ASP A 81 19.58 5.09 3.00
CA ASP A 81 20.02 5.75 1.77
C ASP A 81 21.06 6.85 2.08
N LEU A 82 20.87 7.62 3.15
CA LEU A 82 21.82 8.62 3.63
C LEU A 82 23.18 7.99 4.01
N THR A 83 23.18 6.88 4.75
CA THR A 83 24.42 6.16 5.09
C THR A 83 25.14 5.66 3.84
N LYS A 84 24.40 5.22 2.81
CA LYS A 84 25.02 4.81 1.53
C LYS A 84 25.61 6.00 0.78
N TRP A 85 24.94 7.15 0.79
CA TRP A 85 25.37 8.35 0.09
C TRP A 85 26.52 9.08 0.78
N GLU A 86 26.79 8.80 2.05
CA GLU A 86 27.96 9.31 2.76
C GLU A 86 29.27 8.99 2.03
N ASN A 87 29.34 7.79 1.44
CA ASN A 87 30.50 7.31 0.68
C ASN A 87 30.65 7.95 -0.71
N LEU A 88 29.68 8.76 -1.16
CA LEU A 88 29.78 9.44 -2.45
C LEU A 88 30.69 10.66 -2.35
N GLN A 89 31.61 10.77 -3.32
CA GLN A 89 32.49 11.92 -3.48
C GLN A 89 31.74 13.11 -4.11
N LEU A 90 30.79 13.66 -3.36
CA LEU A 90 30.02 14.84 -3.74
C LEU A 90 30.45 16.06 -2.94
N SER A 91 30.49 17.21 -3.61
CA SER A 91 30.59 18.51 -2.93
C SER A 91 29.41 18.73 -1.97
N LEU A 92 29.53 19.68 -1.05
CA LEU A 92 28.45 20.01 -0.12
C LEU A 92 27.14 20.37 -0.84
N ILE A 93 27.24 21.17 -1.91
CA ILE A 93 26.09 21.54 -2.76
C ILE A 93 25.52 20.30 -3.45
N GLY A 94 26.38 19.42 -3.96
CA GLY A 94 25.97 18.15 -4.55
C GLY A 94 25.18 17.28 -3.56
N ARG A 95 25.64 17.19 -2.31
CA ARG A 95 24.94 16.44 -1.25
C ARG A 95 23.55 17.02 -0.95
N ILE A 96 23.43 18.34 -0.80
CA ILE A 96 22.15 19.03 -0.57
C ILE A 96 21.18 18.77 -1.71
N SER A 97 21.63 18.92 -2.96
CA SER A 97 20.81 18.68 -4.15
C SER A 97 20.35 17.23 -4.25
N THR A 98 21.24 16.27 -4.01
CA THR A 98 20.91 14.84 -4.02
C THR A 98 19.85 14.51 -2.98
N ILE A 99 20.00 15.01 -1.75
CA ILE A 99 18.99 14.80 -0.69
C ILE A 99 17.66 15.43 -1.09
N LYS A 100 17.67 16.68 -1.55
CA LYS A 100 16.45 17.38 -1.96
C LYS A 100 15.73 16.66 -3.09
N MET A 101 16.44 16.20 -4.11
CA MET A 101 15.84 15.51 -5.27
C MET A 101 15.30 14.13 -4.95
N ASN A 102 15.90 13.38 -4.02
CA ASN A 102 15.50 12.00 -3.73
C ASN A 102 14.57 11.86 -2.52
N VAL A 103 14.77 12.66 -1.47
CA VAL A 103 14.03 12.52 -0.20
C VAL A 103 12.74 13.32 -0.22
N LEU A 104 12.77 14.57 -0.69
CA LEU A 104 11.60 15.45 -0.72
C LEU A 104 10.39 14.84 -1.47
N PRO A 105 10.52 14.31 -2.70
CA PRO A 105 9.35 13.77 -3.41
C PRO A 105 8.73 12.56 -2.69
N ARG A 106 9.54 11.73 -2.03
CA ARG A 106 9.03 10.56 -1.28
C ARG A 106 8.21 10.99 -0.07
N ILE A 107 8.65 12.03 0.64
CA ILE A 107 7.92 12.59 1.78
C ILE A 107 6.62 13.27 1.31
N LEU A 108 6.72 14.13 0.30
CA LEU A 108 5.56 14.83 -0.27
C LEU A 108 4.49 13.87 -0.76
N TYR A 109 4.90 12.76 -1.41
CA TYR A 109 3.98 11.74 -1.85
C TYR A 109 3.15 11.18 -0.69
N LEU A 110 3.77 10.84 0.46
CA LEU A 110 3.01 10.36 1.62
C LEU A 110 2.08 11.43 2.19
N PHE A 111 2.52 12.70 2.26
CA PHE A 111 1.68 13.79 2.77
C PHE A 111 0.44 14.06 1.90
N GLN A 112 0.57 13.93 0.58
CA GLN A 112 -0.55 14.15 -0.34
C GLN A 112 -1.53 12.97 -0.37
N THR A 113 -1.08 11.77 -0.03
CA THR A 113 -1.85 10.53 -0.24
C THR A 113 -2.42 9.95 1.04
N ILE A 114 -1.79 10.21 2.19
CA ILE A 114 -2.25 9.74 3.49
C ILE A 114 -2.88 10.92 4.24
N PRO A 115 -4.19 10.88 4.52
CA PRO A 115 -4.81 11.87 5.38
C PRO A 115 -4.29 11.68 6.81
N ILE A 116 -3.43 12.59 7.27
CA ILE A 116 -3.01 12.74 8.67
C ILE A 116 -3.82 13.86 9.31
#